data_AF-A0A7S4RMF0-F1
#
_entry.id   AF-A0A7S4RMF0-F1
#
_cell.length_a   1.000
_cell.length_b   1.000
_cell.length_c   1.000
_cell.angle_alpha   90.00
_cell.angle_beta   90.00
_cell.angle_gamma   90.00
#
_symmetry.space_group_name_H-M   'P 1'
#
loop_
_entity.id
_entity.type
_entity.pdbx_description
1 polymer ?
#
loop_
_entity_poly.entity_id
_entity_poly.type
_entity_poly.pdbx_seq_one_letter_code
_entity_poly.pdbx_strand_id
1 'polypeptide(L)'
;RTVDRPATRSANHPVARTRRRAVRGRRVGWRTGGPTRRRLYEASRDAYQAALKENGKGRGSEVTTEIRAAAEFADGQVFYYAEDYHQQYLAKPGARPYCSAQPQKVSLPPFESWAPKELLDSYAPKLPEAFWKAHGPKPHCVIRSPNEPIKWP
;
A
#
# COMPACT_ATOMS: atom_id res chain seq x y z
N ARG A 1 -8.67 -63.79 25.34
CA ARG A 1 -9.72 -62.99 24.67
C ARG A 1 -9.16 -61.59 24.54
N THR A 2 -8.49 -61.26 23.42
CA THR A 2 -9.08 -60.49 22.29
C THR A 2 -9.84 -59.27 22.81
N VAL A 3 -9.46 -58.03 22.47
CA VAL A 3 -9.53 -57.52 21.09
C VAL A 3 -8.44 -56.48 20.82
N ASP A 4 -7.67 -56.73 19.75
CA ASP A 4 -6.96 -55.72 18.96
C ASP A 4 -7.96 -54.73 18.33
N ARG A 5 -7.63 -53.44 18.28
CA ARG A 5 -8.21 -52.56 17.25
C ARG A 5 -7.24 -51.44 16.84
N PRO A 6 -7.00 -51.23 15.53
CA PRO A 6 -5.90 -50.43 15.01
C PRO A 6 -6.29 -48.96 14.87
N ALA A 7 -5.35 -48.06 15.18
CA ALA A 7 -5.47 -46.65 14.84
C ALA A 7 -5.01 -46.43 13.39
N THR A 8 -5.97 -46.23 12.49
CA THR A 8 -5.73 -45.65 11.15
C THR A 8 -6.52 -44.35 11.01
N ARG A 9 -5.99 -43.46 10.16
CA ARG A 9 -6.49 -42.12 9.74
C ARG A 9 -6.31 -41.00 10.77
N SER A 10 -6.00 -39.76 10.41
CA SER A 10 -5.74 -39.09 9.13
C SER A 10 -5.46 -37.62 9.46
N ALA A 11 -4.79 -36.93 8.53
CA ALA A 11 -4.76 -35.48 8.37
C ALA A 11 -3.79 -34.66 9.24
N ASN A 12 -2.63 -34.42 8.63
CA ASN A 12 -2.11 -33.10 8.32
C ASN A 12 -2.21 -32.02 9.42
N HIS A 13 -1.04 -31.74 9.98
CA HIS A 13 -0.74 -30.52 10.71
C HIS A 13 -1.30 -29.28 9.99
N PRO A 14 -2.03 -28.39 10.70
CA PRO A 14 -2.41 -27.11 10.14
C PRO A 14 -1.14 -26.29 9.92
N VAL A 15 -0.79 -26.11 8.66
CA VAL A 15 0.25 -25.19 8.18
C VAL A 15 0.06 -23.86 8.89
N ALA A 16 1.06 -23.47 9.67
CA ALA A 16 1.11 -22.21 10.39
C ALA A 16 0.87 -21.06 9.40
N ARG A 17 -0.35 -20.52 9.42
CA ARG A 17 -0.69 -19.25 8.78
C ARG A 17 0.20 -18.19 9.41
N THR A 18 1.29 -17.81 8.73
CA THR A 18 2.06 -16.59 9.02
C THR A 18 1.18 -15.38 8.71
N ARG A 19 0.23 -15.11 9.60
CA ARG A 19 -0.47 -13.84 9.67
C ARG A 19 0.61 -12.80 9.99
N ARG A 20 0.85 -11.84 9.10
CA ARG A 20 1.20 -10.51 9.62
C ARG A 20 0.10 -10.19 10.62
N ARG A 21 0.42 -10.06 11.92
CA ARG A 21 -0.54 -9.71 12.95
C ARG A 21 -1.15 -8.38 12.55
N ALA A 22 -2.29 -8.46 11.87
CA ALA A 22 -3.08 -7.30 11.49
C ALA A 22 -3.47 -6.65 12.81
N VAL A 23 -3.01 -5.41 13.03
CA VAL A 23 -3.71 -4.53 13.96
C VAL A 23 -5.14 -4.46 13.40
N ARG A 24 -6.10 -5.05 14.14
CA ARG A 24 -7.51 -5.11 13.72
C ARG A 24 -7.95 -3.69 13.32
N GLY A 25 -8.51 -3.54 12.12
CA GLY A 25 -9.26 -2.34 11.73
C GLY A 25 -8.66 -1.37 10.71
N ARG A 26 -7.49 -1.61 10.10
CA ARG A 26 -6.95 -0.67 9.09
C ARG A 26 -7.42 -1.00 7.67
N ARG A 27 -8.45 -0.28 7.22
CA ARG A 27 -8.76 -0.06 5.81
C ARG A 27 -7.74 0.92 5.22
N VAL A 28 -7.26 0.66 4.01
CA VAL A 28 -6.41 1.60 3.26
C VAL A 28 -7.35 2.34 2.33
N GLY A 29 -7.37 3.67 2.38
CA GLY A 29 -8.23 4.42 1.49
C GLY A 29 -7.75 5.82 1.19
N TRP A 30 -8.16 6.31 0.02
CA TRP A 30 -7.86 7.64 -0.48
C TRP A 30 -9.06 8.55 -0.26
N ARG A 31 -8.83 9.71 0.37
CA ARG A 31 -9.83 10.79 0.44
C ARG A 31 -9.77 11.62 -0.82
N THR A 32 -10.90 11.75 -1.50
CA THR A 32 -11.03 12.63 -2.67
C THR A 32 -11.49 14.01 -2.21
N GLY A 33 -10.81 15.06 -2.66
CA GLY A 33 -11.27 16.45 -2.48
C GLY A 33 -12.14 16.95 -3.64
N GLY A 34 -12.85 16.06 -4.33
CA GLY A 34 -13.68 16.39 -5.50
C GLY A 34 -13.76 15.26 -6.54
N PRO A 35 -14.74 15.30 -7.45
CA PRO A 35 -15.04 14.22 -8.41
C PRO A 35 -13.89 13.94 -9.39
N THR A 36 -13.15 14.97 -9.78
CA THR A 36 -12.00 14.87 -10.69
C THR A 36 -10.88 13.98 -10.13
N ARG A 37 -10.55 14.15 -8.84
CA ARG A 37 -9.53 13.32 -8.16
C ARG A 37 -9.98 11.89 -7.98
N ARG A 38 -11.28 11.65 -7.82
CA ARG A 38 -11.86 10.31 -7.72
C ARG A 38 -11.57 9.49 -8.98
N ARG A 39 -11.85 10.06 -10.16
CA ARG A 39 -11.57 9.40 -11.45
C ARG A 39 -10.09 9.05 -11.61
N LEU A 40 -9.20 9.95 -11.20
CA LEU A 40 -7.76 9.70 -11.24
C LEU A 40 -7.36 8.54 -10.32
N TYR A 41 -7.89 8.48 -9.09
CA TYR A 41 -7.60 7.40 -8.16
C TYR A 41 -8.13 6.05 -8.66
N GLU A 42 -9.35 6.02 -9.21
CA GLU A 42 -9.96 4.82 -9.78
C GLU A 42 -9.13 4.31 -10.98
N ALA A 43 -8.75 5.20 -11.90
CA ALA A 43 -7.89 4.85 -13.03
C ALA A 43 -6.51 4.33 -12.58
N SER A 44 -5.90 4.97 -11.57
CA SER A 44 -4.60 4.53 -11.03
C SER A 44 -4.69 3.14 -10.37
N ARG A 45 -5.80 2.85 -9.67
CA ARG A 45 -6.06 1.54 -9.05
C ARG A 45 -6.14 0.46 -10.13
N ASP A 46 -6.87 0.72 -11.20
CA ASP A 46 -7.12 -0.26 -12.26
C ASP A 46 -5.84 -0.55 -13.05
N ALA A 47 -5.06 0.49 -13.37
CA ALA A 47 -3.75 0.34 -14.00
C ALA A 47 -2.76 -0.43 -13.11
N TYR A 48 -2.71 -0.10 -11.82
CA TYR A 48 -1.84 -0.80 -10.88
C TYR A 48 -2.28 -2.25 -10.65
N GLN A 49 -3.59 -2.51 -10.64
CA GLN A 49 -4.13 -3.86 -10.56
C GLN A 49 -3.67 -4.73 -11.74
N ALA A 50 -3.69 -4.19 -12.96
CA ALA A 50 -3.19 -4.88 -14.14
C ALA A 50 -1.68 -5.16 -14.03
N ALA A 51 -0.89 -4.15 -13.67
CA ALA A 51 0.56 -4.29 -13.47
C ALA A 51 0.91 -5.33 -12.40
N LEU A 52 0.16 -5.37 -11.29
CA LEU A 52 0.33 -6.38 -10.23
C LEU A 52 0.06 -7.79 -10.76
N LYS A 53 -1.02 -7.99 -11.53
CA LYS A 53 -1.38 -9.30 -12.12
C LYS A 53 -0.30 -9.77 -13.09
N GLU A 54 0.15 -8.90 -13.99
CA GLU A 54 1.22 -9.20 -14.95
C GLU A 54 2.53 -9.61 -14.26
N ASN A 55 2.88 -8.97 -13.15
CA ASN A 55 4.07 -9.28 -12.37
C ASN A 55 3.90 -10.46 -11.39
N GLY A 56 2.76 -11.16 -11.43
CA GLY A 56 2.44 -12.26 -10.50
C GLY A 56 2.45 -11.82 -9.02
N LYS A 57 2.15 -10.54 -8.77
CA LYS A 57 2.06 -9.94 -7.42
C LYS A 57 0.61 -9.76 -7.01
N GLY A 58 0.43 -9.44 -5.73
CA GLY A 58 -0.89 -9.35 -5.10
C GLY A 58 -1.12 -10.54 -4.16
N ARG A 59 -1.74 -10.27 -3.02
CA ARG A 59 -2.07 -11.32 -2.02
C ARG A 59 -3.50 -11.85 -2.16
N GLY A 60 -4.25 -11.35 -3.14
CA GLY A 60 -5.65 -11.69 -3.41
C GLY A 60 -5.98 -11.43 -4.88
N SER A 61 -7.24 -11.63 -5.25
CA SER A 61 -7.74 -11.44 -6.61
C SER A 61 -7.70 -9.98 -7.07
N GLU A 62 -7.98 -9.05 -6.14
CA GLU A 62 -8.16 -7.63 -6.43
C GLU A 62 -7.57 -6.71 -5.34
N VAL A 63 -7.28 -5.46 -5.72
CA VAL A 63 -6.82 -4.38 -4.85
C VAL A 63 -7.98 -3.93 -3.95
N THR A 64 -7.85 -4.17 -2.65
CA THR A 64 -8.89 -3.86 -1.65
C THR A 64 -8.84 -2.42 -1.14
N THR A 65 -8.29 -1.48 -1.93
CA THR A 65 -8.15 -0.08 -1.50
C THR A 65 -9.47 0.65 -1.66
N GLU A 66 -9.95 1.30 -0.60
CA GLU A 66 -11.19 2.07 -0.62
C GLU A 66 -10.96 3.47 -1.20
N ILE A 67 -11.80 3.89 -2.15
CA ILE A 67 -11.74 5.23 -2.73
C ILE A 67 -13.08 5.91 -2.43
N ARG A 68 -13.05 6.88 -1.51
CA ARG A 68 -14.27 7.55 -1.01
C ARG A 68 -14.00 9.02 -0.75
N ALA A 69 -14.99 9.88 -0.98
CA ALA A 69 -14.89 11.26 -0.55
C ALA A 69 -14.97 11.35 0.98
N ALA A 70 -14.34 12.37 1.58
CA ALA A 70 -14.40 12.57 3.04
C ALA A 70 -15.85 12.69 3.55
N ALA A 71 -16.73 13.30 2.76
CA ALA A 71 -18.15 13.45 3.05
C ALA A 71 -18.94 12.12 3.04
N GLU A 72 -18.40 11.04 2.45
CA GLU A 72 -19.09 9.74 2.38
C GLU A 72 -18.88 8.88 3.64
N PHE A 73 -17.97 9.27 4.53
CA PHE A 73 -17.80 8.58 5.81
C PHE A 73 -18.94 8.96 6.76
N ALA A 74 -19.36 8.02 7.62
CA ALA A 74 -20.59 8.11 8.42
C ALA A 74 -20.77 9.40 9.24
N ASP A 75 -19.66 10.06 9.61
CA ASP A 75 -19.66 11.27 10.43
C ASP A 75 -19.25 12.53 9.65
N GLY A 76 -19.31 12.53 8.31
CA GLY A 76 -18.75 13.60 7.48
C GLY A 76 -17.23 13.78 7.69
N GLN A 77 -16.57 12.68 8.07
CA GLN A 77 -15.38 12.61 8.94
C GLN A 77 -14.43 13.80 8.89
N VAL A 78 -14.47 14.57 9.97
CA VAL A 78 -13.39 15.42 10.44
C VAL A 78 -12.10 14.60 10.48
N PHE A 79 -11.01 15.14 9.93
CA PHE A 79 -9.70 14.53 10.04
C PHE A 79 -9.08 14.88 11.40
N TYR A 80 -8.93 13.88 12.26
CA TYR A 80 -8.28 14.05 13.55
C TYR A 80 -6.77 13.83 13.41
N TYR A 81 -5.99 14.81 13.84
CA TYR A 81 -4.55 14.66 13.97
C TYR A 81 -4.23 13.67 15.10
N ALA A 82 -3.29 12.76 14.84
CA ALA A 82 -2.69 11.96 15.90
C ALA A 82 -1.80 12.85 16.78
N GLU A 83 -1.50 12.37 18.00
CA GLU A 83 -0.64 13.04 18.97
C GLU A 83 0.72 13.41 18.36
N ASP A 84 1.32 14.49 18.87
CA ASP A 84 2.58 15.02 18.36
C ASP A 84 3.67 13.95 18.29
N TYR A 85 3.70 13.01 19.23
CA TYR A 85 4.60 11.86 19.24
C TYR A 85 4.63 11.11 17.90
N HIS A 86 3.48 10.91 17.27
CA HIS A 86 3.34 10.16 16.01
C HIS A 86 3.76 10.97 14.76
N GLN A 87 3.73 12.29 14.85
CA GLN A 87 4.11 13.16 13.74
C GLN A 87 5.62 13.00 13.47
N GLN A 88 5.97 12.68 12.21
CA GLN A 88 7.34 12.43 11.76
C GLN A 88 8.13 11.42 12.62
N TYR A 89 7.45 10.44 13.21
CA TYR A 89 8.06 9.49 14.16
C TYR A 89 9.39 8.87 13.68
N LEU A 90 9.48 8.45 12.41
CA LEU A 90 10.67 7.82 11.85
C LEU A 90 11.89 8.78 11.72
N ALA A 91 11.67 10.09 11.74
CA ALA A 91 12.72 11.10 11.65
C ALA A 91 13.12 11.69 13.02
N LYS A 92 12.40 11.34 14.09
CA LYS A 92 12.67 11.88 15.43
C LYS A 92 13.95 11.31 16.04
N PRO A 93 14.80 12.14 16.65
CA PRO A 93 15.96 11.67 17.41
C PRO A 93 15.54 10.68 18.51
N GLY A 94 16.27 9.58 18.67
CA GLY A 94 16.01 8.58 19.72
C GLY A 94 14.77 7.69 19.51
N ALA A 95 14.02 7.85 18.41
CA ALA A 95 12.94 6.93 18.06
C ALA A 95 13.51 5.52 17.84
N ARG A 96 12.80 4.48 18.28
CA ARG A 96 13.09 3.09 17.92
C ARG A 96 12.38 2.82 16.59
N PRO A 97 13.06 2.86 15.43
CA PRO A 97 12.35 2.81 14.16
C PRO A 97 11.79 1.42 13.95
N TYR A 98 10.47 1.33 13.84
CA TYR A 98 9.77 0.13 13.44
C TYR A 98 8.79 0.49 12.33
N CYS A 99 8.76 -0.33 11.29
CA CYS A 99 7.83 -0.14 10.19
C CYS A 99 7.66 -1.49 9.49
N SER A 100 6.39 -1.89 9.35
CA SER A 100 6.01 -3.14 8.68
C SER A 100 5.63 -2.92 7.21
N ALA A 101 5.78 -1.69 6.71
CA ALA A 101 5.56 -1.36 5.32
C ALA A 101 6.70 -1.93 4.48
N GLN A 102 6.31 -2.67 3.44
CA GLN A 102 7.22 -3.23 2.46
C GLN A 102 6.64 -2.93 1.07
N PRO A 103 7.43 -2.34 0.16
CA PRO A 103 6.95 -2.05 -1.18
C PRO A 103 6.66 -3.36 -1.95
N GLN A 104 5.68 -3.32 -2.86
CA GLN A 104 5.37 -4.46 -3.75
C GLN A 104 6.41 -4.62 -4.87
N LYS A 105 7.26 -3.59 -5.09
CA LYS A 105 8.28 -3.51 -6.14
C LYS A 105 7.71 -3.61 -7.57
N VAL A 106 6.47 -3.18 -7.75
CA VAL A 106 5.84 -3.01 -9.05
C VAL A 106 5.67 -1.52 -9.25
N SER A 107 6.15 -0.99 -10.37
CA SER A 107 5.93 0.40 -10.73
C SER A 107 4.52 0.57 -11.27
N LEU A 108 3.94 1.75 -11.06
CA LEU A 108 2.75 2.13 -11.81
C LEU A 108 3.16 2.38 -13.28
N PRO A 109 2.35 1.99 -14.27
CA PRO A 109 2.62 2.32 -15.67
C PRO A 109 2.73 3.84 -15.88
N PRO A 110 3.35 4.28 -17.00
CA PRO A 110 3.50 5.69 -17.34
C PRO A 110 2.17 6.44 -17.21
N PHE A 111 2.21 7.64 -16.64
CA PHE A 111 1.00 8.42 -16.32
C PHE A 111 0.04 8.57 -17.51
N GLU A 112 0.60 8.84 -18.69
CA GLU A 112 -0.11 9.01 -19.95
C GLU A 112 -0.91 7.78 -20.39
N SER A 113 -0.54 6.58 -19.93
CA SER A 113 -1.19 5.34 -20.35
C SER A 113 -2.51 5.07 -19.65
N TRP A 114 -2.74 5.67 -18.48
CA TRP A 114 -3.90 5.35 -17.64
C TRP A 114 -4.66 6.57 -17.14
N ALA A 115 -4.03 7.75 -17.09
CA ALA A 115 -4.70 8.94 -16.60
C ALA A 115 -5.81 9.40 -17.57
N PRO A 116 -6.93 9.94 -17.06
CA PRO A 116 -7.94 10.57 -17.90
C PRO A 116 -7.32 11.70 -18.74
N LYS A 117 -7.62 11.73 -20.03
CA LYS A 117 -6.97 12.65 -21.00
C LYS A 117 -7.12 14.11 -20.60
N GLU A 118 -8.26 14.45 -20.01
CA GLU A 118 -8.57 15.79 -19.52
C GLU A 118 -7.73 16.23 -18.30
N LEU A 119 -7.03 15.31 -17.65
CA LEU A 119 -6.23 15.56 -16.45
C LEU A 119 -4.72 15.46 -16.67
N LEU A 120 -4.29 15.17 -17.89
CA LEU A 120 -2.88 14.94 -18.21
C LEU A 120 -2.02 16.14 -17.84
N ASP A 121 -2.39 17.33 -18.30
CA ASP A 121 -1.60 18.54 -18.07
C ASP A 121 -1.63 19.00 -16.60
N SER A 122 -2.76 18.78 -15.91
CA SER A 122 -2.94 19.24 -14.53
C SER A 122 -2.24 18.37 -13.49
N TYR A 123 -2.09 17.07 -13.77
CA TYR A 123 -1.57 16.09 -12.81
C TYR A 123 -0.33 15.34 -13.32
N ALA A 124 0.31 15.84 -14.37
CA ALA A 124 1.56 15.30 -14.89
C ALA A 124 2.61 15.15 -13.77
N PRO A 125 3.34 14.01 -13.71
CA PRO A 125 4.46 13.84 -12.79
C PRO A 125 5.51 14.93 -12.99
N LYS A 126 5.84 15.65 -11.92
CA LYS A 126 6.87 16.71 -11.97
C LYS A 126 8.29 16.16 -12.09
N LEU A 127 8.50 14.90 -11.70
CA LEU A 127 9.81 14.26 -11.67
C LEU A 127 9.88 13.17 -12.75
N PRO A 128 10.98 13.10 -13.51
CA PRO A 128 11.13 12.13 -14.59
C PRO A 128 11.35 10.71 -14.06
N GLU A 129 11.16 9.71 -14.92
CA GLU A 129 11.46 8.31 -14.61
C GLU A 129 12.91 8.09 -14.17
N ALA A 130 13.86 8.90 -14.67
CA ALA A 130 15.25 8.85 -14.24
C ALA A 130 15.42 9.12 -12.73
N PHE A 131 14.62 10.04 -12.16
CA PHE A 131 14.61 10.30 -10.73
C PHE A 131 14.13 9.07 -9.96
N TRP A 132 13.02 8.47 -10.39
CA TRP A 132 12.44 7.31 -9.72
C TRP A 132 13.29 6.06 -9.85
N LYS A 133 14.05 5.91 -10.94
CA LYS A 133 15.03 4.84 -11.08
C LYS A 133 16.20 5.00 -10.10
N ALA A 134 16.66 6.23 -9.86
CA ALA A 134 17.77 6.51 -8.95
C ALA A 134 17.36 6.51 -7.47
N HIS A 135 16.20 7.09 -7.15
CA HIS A 135 15.74 7.38 -5.78
C HIS A 135 14.51 6.59 -5.36
N GLY A 136 14.08 5.62 -6.18
CA GLY A 136 12.92 4.79 -5.90
C GLY A 136 13.05 3.92 -4.64
N PRO A 137 11.92 3.36 -4.16
CA PRO A 137 11.90 2.55 -2.95
C PRO A 137 12.74 1.29 -3.11
N LYS A 138 13.77 1.15 -2.26
CA LYS A 138 14.61 -0.06 -2.22
C LYS A 138 13.82 -1.27 -1.71
N PRO A 139 14.22 -2.50 -2.08
CA PRO A 139 13.83 -3.70 -1.36
C PRO A 139 14.07 -3.50 0.13
N HIS A 140 13.09 -3.80 0.98
CA HIS A 140 13.08 -3.60 2.44
C HIS A 140 12.52 -2.25 2.91
N CYS A 141 12.38 -2.13 4.23
CA CYS A 141 11.71 -1.00 4.87
C CYS A 141 12.58 0.26 4.82
N VAL A 142 11.94 1.43 4.68
CA VAL A 142 12.58 2.76 4.64
C VAL A 142 13.35 3.15 5.90
N ILE A 143 13.34 2.33 6.94
CA ILE A 143 14.03 2.55 8.23
C ILE A 143 15.53 2.87 8.04
N ARG A 144 16.16 2.36 6.98
CA ARG A 144 17.60 2.54 6.71
C ARG A 144 17.90 3.67 5.72
N SER A 145 16.91 4.42 5.28
CA SER A 145 17.11 5.58 4.39
C SER A 145 17.51 6.81 5.19
N PRO A 146 18.38 7.69 4.65
CA PRO A 146 18.68 8.97 5.28
C PRO A 146 17.44 9.87 5.31
N ASN A 147 17.34 10.74 6.32
CA ASN A 147 16.28 11.75 6.43
C ASN A 147 16.63 13.06 5.70
N GLU A 148 17.79 13.13 5.06
CA GLU A 148 18.24 14.32 4.33
C GLU A 148 17.42 14.54 3.05
N PRO A 149 17.10 15.79 2.69
CA PRO A 149 16.44 16.09 1.43
C PRO A 149 17.23 15.57 0.23
N ILE A 150 16.53 14.93 -0.72
CA ILE A 150 17.13 14.49 -1.96
C ILE A 150 17.48 15.73 -2.79
N LYS A 151 18.75 15.87 -3.14
CA LYS A 151 19.22 16.88 -4.09
C LYS A 151 19.13 16.29 -5.48
N TRP A 152 18.25 16.84 -6.32
CA TRP A 152 18.10 16.48 -7.72
C TRP A 152 18.39 17.71 -8.58
N PRO A 153 19.23 17.59 -9.63
CA PRO A 153 19.58 18.71 -10.50
C PRO A 153 18.41 19.25 -11.30
#